data_AF-A0A6M7UJR9-F1
#
_entry.id   AF-A0A6M7UJR9-F1
#
_cell.length_a   1.000
_cell.length_b   1.000
_cell.length_c   1.000
_cell.angle_alpha   90.00
_cell.angle_beta   90.00
_cell.angle_gamma   90.00
#
_symmetry.space_group_name_H-M   'P 1'
#
loop_
_entity.id
_entity.type
_entity.pdbx_description
1 polymer ?
#
loop_
_entity_poly.entity_id
_entity_poly.type
_entity_poly.pdbx_seq_one_letter_code
_entity_poly.pdbx_strand_id
1 'polypeptide(L)'
;MATDDKSWTKCTTADKVISVNQYISAAITSGIFAAVMAVVIVAMGEPWCLPIALVVTGIVWILAYCDWWLNNRLVCLGNQEPVSIVGMVISIEPPSEKTWPGSLDSDYSLNLLLPNNPVGVSQADADASVPFGYLMAETTTTSSKGLMFTGNQAEDKATGLKSEALHVEFEGASIHDLQTVNILALIAALAALAICMSGVGVVVAYILAFLALLAALFGAAFSSSDTASPSDAGLPSIETNKGDGTGATILGVTGRWVYDAGHIHDSFNEAHNELHPVQQAQILGGPWDGDWPPDIDGIIRGYQDGYAQSQDPLTKEQQAKPGSRWSVHPYIDGCDDTVWRPPR
;
A
#
# COMPACT_ATOMS: atom_id res chain seq x y z
N MET A 1 7.09 -21.08 0.01
CA MET A 1 5.66 -20.86 0.34
C MET A 1 5.23 -19.71 -0.53
N ALA A 2 4.30 -19.92 -1.46
CA ALA A 2 3.59 -18.81 -2.09
C ALA A 2 2.61 -18.29 -1.03
N THR A 3 3.03 -17.31 -0.26
CA THR A 3 2.07 -16.40 0.36
C THR A 3 1.40 -15.69 -0.81
N ASP A 4 0.08 -15.73 -0.91
CA ASP A 4 -0.62 -14.79 -1.78
C ASP A 4 -0.12 -13.41 -1.35
N ASP A 5 0.66 -12.74 -2.22
CA ASP A 5 1.23 -11.44 -1.91
C ASP A 5 0.06 -10.53 -1.52
N LYS A 6 0.06 -10.03 -0.28
CA LYS A 6 -0.92 -9.06 0.20
C LYS A 6 -0.72 -7.80 -0.63
N SER A 7 -1.43 -7.72 -1.75
CA SER A 7 -1.40 -6.60 -2.67
C SER A 7 -2.81 -6.23 -3.08
N TRP A 8 -3.23 -5.02 -2.73
CA TRP A 8 -4.54 -4.48 -3.05
C TRP A 8 -4.44 -3.33 -4.05
N THR A 9 -3.33 -2.59 -4.01
CA THR A 9 -3.05 -1.45 -4.86
C THR A 9 -2.48 -1.86 -6.21
N LYS A 10 -2.96 -1.14 -7.22
CA LYS A 10 -2.48 -1.20 -8.59
C LYS A 10 -1.91 0.15 -8.95
N CYS A 11 -0.82 0.11 -9.69
CA CYS A 11 -0.29 1.29 -10.33
C CYS A 11 -0.92 1.49 -11.71
N THR A 12 -1.00 2.75 -12.12
CA THR A 12 -1.54 3.20 -13.40
C THR A 12 -0.46 3.94 -14.20
N THR A 13 -0.83 4.46 -15.36
CA THR A 13 0.07 5.28 -16.18
C THR A 13 -0.02 6.75 -15.76
N ALA A 14 1.08 7.50 -15.91
CA ALA A 14 1.14 8.89 -15.45
C ALA A 14 0.08 9.82 -16.08
N ASP A 15 -0.45 9.50 -17.26
CA ASP A 15 -1.53 10.23 -17.91
C ASP A 15 -2.92 10.05 -17.26
N LYS A 16 -3.06 9.02 -16.42
CA LYS A 16 -4.31 8.72 -15.70
C LYS A 16 -4.33 9.27 -14.28
N VAL A 17 -3.21 9.80 -13.80
CA VAL A 17 -3.14 10.45 -12.49
C VAL A 17 -4.01 11.69 -12.53
N ILE A 18 -5.03 11.69 -11.70
CA ILE A 18 -5.85 12.85 -11.41
C ILE A 18 -5.92 13.01 -9.91
N SER A 19 -6.05 14.26 -9.46
CA SER A 19 -6.14 14.54 -8.03
C SER A 19 -7.36 13.84 -7.43
N VAL A 20 -7.31 13.50 -6.13
CA VAL A 20 -8.44 12.94 -5.38
C VAL A 20 -9.71 13.73 -5.65
N ASN A 21 -9.61 15.07 -5.55
CA ASN A 21 -10.75 15.95 -5.78
C ASN A 21 -11.27 15.89 -7.21
N GLN A 22 -10.40 15.78 -8.21
CA GLN A 22 -10.82 15.60 -9.61
C GLN A 22 -11.43 14.21 -9.84
N TYR A 23 -10.88 13.16 -9.23
CA TYR A 23 -11.40 11.79 -9.34
C TYR A 23 -12.78 11.68 -8.71
N ILE A 24 -12.90 12.13 -7.47
CA ILE A 24 -14.14 12.13 -6.71
C ILE A 24 -15.16 13.05 -7.39
N SER A 25 -14.78 14.26 -7.81
CA SER A 25 -15.70 15.12 -8.56
C SER A 25 -16.11 14.48 -9.87
N ALA A 26 -15.21 13.82 -10.59
CA ALA A 26 -15.56 13.11 -11.82
C ALA A 26 -16.46 11.91 -11.54
N ALA A 27 -16.24 11.13 -10.48
CA ALA A 27 -17.09 10.00 -10.11
C ALA A 27 -18.50 10.47 -9.69
N ILE A 28 -18.60 11.56 -8.94
CA ILE A 28 -19.88 12.16 -8.54
C ILE A 28 -20.56 12.84 -9.73
N THR A 29 -19.82 13.50 -10.62
CA THR A 29 -20.39 14.28 -11.73
C THR A 29 -20.73 13.39 -12.93
N SER A 30 -19.89 12.40 -13.26
CA SER A 30 -20.25 11.31 -14.20
C SER A 30 -21.37 10.45 -13.61
N GLY A 31 -21.40 10.32 -12.28
CA GLY A 31 -22.51 9.87 -11.50
C GLY A 31 -23.63 10.90 -11.39
N ILE A 32 -24.16 11.36 -12.53
CA ILE A 32 -25.41 12.14 -12.71
C ILE A 32 -26.53 11.78 -11.69
N PHE A 33 -26.46 10.59 -11.08
CA PHE A 33 -27.11 10.16 -9.85
C PHE A 33 -27.54 11.23 -8.85
N ALA A 34 -26.69 12.03 -8.18
CA ALA A 34 -27.20 12.82 -7.05
C ALA A 34 -28.26 13.88 -7.48
N ALA A 35 -27.96 14.64 -8.53
CA ALA A 35 -28.87 15.66 -9.06
C ALA A 35 -30.06 15.05 -9.81
N VAL A 36 -29.85 14.00 -10.64
CA VAL A 36 -30.95 13.35 -11.36
C VAL A 36 -31.82 12.53 -10.44
N MET A 37 -31.28 11.83 -9.45
CA MET A 37 -32.07 11.14 -8.44
C MET A 37 -32.90 12.13 -7.63
N ALA A 38 -32.34 13.28 -7.23
CA ALA A 38 -33.11 14.32 -6.55
C ALA A 38 -34.28 14.83 -7.43
N VAL A 39 -34.02 15.11 -8.71
CA VAL A 39 -35.06 15.55 -9.66
C VAL A 39 -36.11 14.46 -9.90
N VAL A 40 -35.70 13.21 -10.09
CA VAL A 40 -36.60 12.06 -10.30
C VAL A 40 -37.46 11.81 -9.07
N ILE A 41 -36.88 11.80 -7.87
CA ILE A 41 -37.60 11.59 -6.61
C ILE A 41 -38.65 12.69 -6.39
N VAL A 42 -38.30 13.95 -6.64
CA VAL A 42 -39.24 15.07 -6.54
C VAL A 42 -40.32 15.00 -7.63
N ALA A 43 -39.95 14.67 -8.87
CA ALA A 43 -40.90 14.52 -9.98
C ALA A 43 -41.87 13.34 -9.77
N MET A 44 -41.46 12.31 -9.03
CA MET A 44 -42.29 11.18 -8.63
C MET A 44 -43.20 11.49 -7.44
N GLY A 45 -43.08 12.67 -6.82
CA GLY A 45 -43.92 13.07 -5.69
C GLY A 45 -43.51 12.47 -4.34
N GLU A 46 -42.28 11.95 -4.24
CA GLU A 46 -41.76 11.21 -3.08
C GLU A 46 -40.61 11.97 -2.37
N PRO A 47 -40.73 13.28 -2.04
CA PRO A 47 -39.60 14.08 -1.54
C PRO A 47 -39.01 13.56 -0.22
N TRP A 48 -39.77 12.76 0.54
CA TRP A 48 -39.27 12.10 1.75
C TRP A 48 -38.25 11.00 1.47
N CYS A 49 -38.00 10.58 0.23
CA CYS A 49 -36.92 9.65 -0.10
C CYS A 49 -35.56 10.34 -0.30
N LEU A 50 -35.53 11.69 -0.35
CA LEU A 50 -34.31 12.47 -0.55
C LEU A 50 -33.20 12.18 0.49
N PRO A 51 -33.48 12.03 1.80
CA PRO A 51 -32.43 11.69 2.77
C PRO A 51 -31.75 10.34 2.47
N ILE A 52 -32.50 9.36 1.96
CA ILE A 52 -31.94 8.05 1.58
C ILE A 52 -31.05 8.18 0.34
N ALA A 53 -31.46 9.00 -0.64
CA ALA A 53 -30.62 9.30 -1.81
C ALA A 53 -29.31 10.01 -1.44
N LEU A 54 -29.31 10.84 -0.39
CA LEU A 54 -28.08 11.44 0.15
C LEU A 54 -27.15 10.38 0.78
N VAL A 55 -27.70 9.39 1.49
CA VAL A 55 -26.91 8.25 2.00
C VAL A 55 -26.26 7.47 0.85
N VAL A 56 -27.02 7.15 -0.19
CA VAL A 56 -26.47 6.49 -1.40
C VAL A 56 -25.33 7.30 -2.01
N THR A 57 -25.52 8.62 -2.15
CA THR A 57 -24.50 9.52 -2.71
C THR A 57 -23.23 9.53 -1.85
N GLY A 58 -23.38 9.58 -0.51
CA GLY A 58 -22.24 9.53 0.42
C GLY A 58 -21.46 8.22 0.32
N ILE A 59 -22.15 7.07 0.17
CA ILE A 59 -21.47 5.77 0.02
C ILE A 59 -20.73 5.70 -1.32
N VAL A 60 -21.35 6.17 -2.42
CA VAL A 60 -20.69 6.23 -3.74
C VAL A 60 -19.45 7.13 -3.70
N TRP A 61 -19.49 8.23 -2.95
CA TRP A 61 -18.32 9.08 -2.70
C TRP A 61 -17.17 8.29 -2.06
N ILE A 62 -17.47 7.51 -1.01
CA ILE A 62 -16.46 6.69 -0.31
C ILE A 62 -15.89 5.62 -1.25
N LEU A 63 -16.73 4.96 -2.04
CA LEU A 63 -16.29 3.96 -3.00
C LEU A 63 -15.40 4.55 -4.10
N ALA A 64 -15.71 5.75 -4.58
CA ALA A 64 -14.87 6.46 -5.54
C ALA A 64 -13.49 6.82 -4.95
N TYR A 65 -13.45 7.22 -3.67
CA TYR A 65 -12.20 7.43 -2.96
C TYR A 65 -11.39 6.12 -2.85
N CYS A 66 -12.02 5.02 -2.42
CA CYS A 66 -11.33 3.73 -2.31
C CYS A 66 -10.80 3.25 -3.66
N ASP A 67 -11.56 3.43 -4.74
CA ASP A 67 -11.14 3.07 -6.09
C ASP A 67 -10.00 3.94 -6.63
N TRP A 68 -10.01 5.24 -6.32
CA TRP A 68 -8.88 6.11 -6.59
C TRP A 68 -7.62 5.62 -5.87
N TRP A 69 -7.73 5.36 -4.56
CA TRP A 69 -6.62 4.90 -3.72
C TRP A 69 -6.03 3.58 -4.22
N LEU A 70 -6.89 2.58 -4.45
CA LEU A 70 -6.46 1.23 -4.81
C LEU A 70 -6.04 1.10 -6.28
N ASN A 71 -6.49 1.95 -7.19
CA ASN A 71 -6.28 1.71 -8.63
C ASN A 71 -5.63 2.86 -9.41
N ASN A 72 -5.60 4.08 -8.86
CA ASN A 72 -5.22 5.28 -9.64
C ASN A 72 -4.20 6.20 -8.95
N ARG A 73 -3.95 6.01 -7.64
CA ARG A 73 -3.00 6.81 -6.87
C ARG A 73 -1.54 6.58 -7.30
N LEU A 74 -1.17 5.31 -7.49
CA LEU A 74 0.20 4.91 -7.79
C LEU A 74 0.48 4.98 -9.30
N VAL A 75 1.65 5.49 -9.69
CA VAL A 75 2.15 5.46 -11.07
C VAL A 75 3.20 4.38 -11.21
N CYS A 76 3.05 3.51 -12.19
CA CYS A 76 4.07 2.49 -12.44
C CYS A 76 5.33 3.16 -12.99
N LEU A 77 6.46 2.90 -12.34
CA LEU A 77 7.78 3.27 -12.84
C LEU A 77 8.47 2.01 -13.40
N GLY A 78 9.34 2.20 -14.39
CA GLY A 78 9.99 1.10 -15.09
C GLY A 78 9.02 0.21 -15.90
N ASN A 79 9.36 -1.07 -16.02
CA ASN A 79 8.63 -2.06 -16.83
C ASN A 79 7.61 -2.88 -16.02
N GLN A 80 7.14 -2.36 -14.87
CA GLN A 80 6.24 -3.03 -13.92
C GLN A 80 6.79 -4.29 -13.23
N GLU A 81 8.01 -4.71 -13.57
CA GLU A 81 8.68 -5.81 -12.87
C GLU A 81 9.12 -5.35 -11.47
N PRO A 82 9.05 -6.24 -10.46
CA PRO A 82 9.58 -5.96 -9.14
C PRO A 82 11.08 -5.66 -9.19
N VAL A 83 11.52 -4.71 -8.37
CA VAL A 83 12.92 -4.33 -8.20
C VAL A 83 13.39 -4.84 -6.84
N SER A 84 14.52 -5.55 -6.84
CA SER A 84 15.18 -6.07 -5.64
C SER A 84 16.37 -5.19 -5.26
N ILE A 85 16.34 -4.67 -4.03
CA ILE A 85 17.34 -3.76 -3.46
C ILE A 85 17.84 -4.24 -2.11
N VAL A 86 18.90 -3.62 -1.64
CA VAL A 86 19.39 -3.71 -0.27
C VAL A 86 19.49 -2.30 0.29
N GLY A 87 19.12 -2.10 1.55
CA GLY A 87 19.19 -0.82 2.23
C GLY A 87 19.29 -0.96 3.74
N MET A 88 19.72 0.11 4.41
CA MET A 88 19.78 0.20 5.86
C MET A 88 18.54 0.94 6.34
N VAL A 89 17.82 0.38 7.31
CA VAL A 89 16.60 1.01 7.85
C VAL A 89 16.97 2.24 8.67
N ILE A 90 16.63 3.43 8.16
CA ILE A 90 16.93 4.71 8.82
C ILE A 90 15.75 5.20 9.67
N SER A 91 14.52 4.99 9.21
CA SER A 91 13.32 5.30 9.97
C SER A 91 12.20 4.31 9.67
N ILE A 92 11.27 4.22 10.62
CA ILE A 92 10.11 3.34 10.62
C ILE A 92 8.89 4.19 10.92
N GLU A 93 7.84 4.02 10.13
CA GLU A 93 6.57 4.72 10.22
C GLU A 93 5.45 3.67 10.30
N PRO A 94 5.20 3.11 11.50
CA PRO A 94 4.21 2.07 11.65
C PRO A 94 2.79 2.66 11.55
N PRO A 95 1.79 1.85 11.15
CA PRO A 95 0.39 2.30 11.07
C PRO A 95 -0.14 2.91 12.36
N SER A 96 0.36 2.44 13.52
CA SER A 96 -0.02 2.93 14.84
C SER A 96 0.39 4.38 15.14
N GLU A 97 1.32 4.97 14.38
CA GLU A 97 1.71 6.37 14.51
C GLU A 97 0.82 7.31 13.68
N LYS A 98 0.00 6.78 12.75
CA LYS A 98 -0.91 7.56 11.90
C LYS A 98 -2.18 7.95 12.67
N THR A 99 -2.60 9.22 12.55
CA THR A 99 -3.83 9.72 13.21
C THR A 99 -4.96 9.90 12.21
N TRP A 100 -6.22 9.81 12.66
CA TRP A 100 -7.38 9.96 11.78
C TRP A 100 -7.38 11.33 11.07
N PRO A 101 -7.66 11.39 9.75
CA PRO A 101 -8.10 10.30 8.86
C PRO A 101 -6.96 9.46 8.25
N GLY A 102 -5.70 9.83 8.45
CA GLY A 102 -4.52 9.12 7.94
C GLY A 102 -4.36 7.69 8.47
N SER A 103 -5.04 7.30 9.55
CA SER A 103 -5.07 5.91 10.03
C SER A 103 -5.79 4.92 9.08
N LEU A 104 -6.43 5.42 8.02
CA LEU A 104 -6.99 4.58 6.95
C LEU A 104 -5.92 4.06 5.99
N ASP A 105 -4.81 4.81 5.88
CA ASP A 105 -3.57 4.26 5.36
C ASP A 105 -3.00 3.36 6.46
N SER A 106 -3.11 2.05 6.24
CA SER A 106 -2.61 1.05 7.18
C SER A 106 -1.33 0.37 6.72
N ASP A 107 -0.62 1.03 5.80
CA ASP A 107 0.65 0.59 5.27
C ASP A 107 1.73 0.79 6.33
N TYR A 108 2.62 -0.19 6.44
CA TYR A 108 3.78 -0.14 7.32
C TYR A 108 4.97 0.32 6.49
N SER A 109 5.41 1.55 6.76
CA SER A 109 6.39 2.21 5.93
C SER A 109 7.78 2.19 6.58
N LEU A 110 8.78 2.00 5.75
CA LEU A 110 10.19 1.98 6.06
C LEU A 110 10.90 2.97 5.15
N ASN A 111 11.90 3.65 5.69
CA ASN A 111 12.82 4.42 4.86
C ASN A 111 14.18 3.75 4.87
N LEU A 112 14.72 3.51 3.69
CA LEU A 112 15.99 2.80 3.49
C LEU A 112 17.06 3.76 2.97
N LEU A 113 18.14 3.89 3.72
CA LEU A 113 19.38 4.47 3.20
C LEU A 113 20.02 3.45 2.26
N LEU A 114 20.20 3.82 0.99
CA LEU A 114 20.73 2.90 -0.02
C LEU A 114 22.27 2.82 0.06
N PRO A 115 22.86 1.68 -0.38
CA PRO A 115 24.31 1.46 -0.45
C PRO A 115 25.10 2.64 -1.00
N ASN A 116 26.30 2.84 -0.45
CA ASN A 116 27.23 3.91 -0.82
C ASN A 116 26.77 5.34 -0.48
N ASN A 117 25.67 5.50 0.26
CA ASN A 117 25.26 6.78 0.81
C ASN A 117 25.57 6.85 2.31
N PRO A 118 26.16 7.96 2.80
CA PRO A 118 26.28 8.21 4.23
C PRO A 118 24.95 8.70 4.82
N VAL A 119 24.78 8.57 6.14
CA VAL A 119 23.72 9.29 6.86
C VAL A 119 23.93 10.79 6.67
N GLY A 120 22.85 11.52 6.34
CA GLY A 120 22.89 12.94 5.99
C GLY A 120 23.02 13.21 4.49
N VAL A 121 22.94 12.19 3.63
CA VAL A 121 23.09 12.36 2.18
C VAL A 121 22.03 13.31 1.60
N SER A 122 22.45 14.17 0.67
CA SER A 122 21.57 15.08 -0.06
C SER A 122 20.85 14.36 -1.21
N GLN A 123 19.71 14.89 -1.67
CA GLN A 123 19.02 14.36 -2.86
C GLN A 123 19.97 14.18 -4.06
N ALA A 124 20.75 15.22 -4.38
CA ALA A 124 21.58 15.23 -5.57
C ALA A 124 22.68 14.15 -5.52
N ASP A 125 23.24 13.89 -4.33
CA ASP A 125 24.24 12.85 -4.14
C ASP A 125 23.61 11.46 -4.14
N ALA A 126 22.43 11.32 -3.53
CA ALA A 126 21.67 10.07 -3.47
C ALA A 126 21.20 9.63 -4.88
N ASP A 127 20.74 10.56 -5.72
CA ASP A 127 20.35 10.31 -7.11
C ASP A 127 21.52 9.78 -7.95
N ALA A 128 22.72 10.31 -7.70
CA ALA A 128 23.94 9.92 -8.38
C ALA A 128 24.55 8.61 -7.85
N SER A 129 24.04 8.10 -6.72
CA SER A 129 24.59 6.92 -6.06
C SER A 129 24.34 5.64 -6.87
N VAL A 130 25.31 4.73 -6.83
CA VAL A 130 25.22 3.41 -7.46
C VAL A 130 25.07 2.32 -6.39
N PRO A 131 24.30 1.26 -6.65
CA PRO A 131 23.61 0.96 -7.92
C PRO A 131 22.16 1.48 -8.02
N PHE A 132 21.61 2.06 -6.94
CA PHE A 132 20.17 2.27 -6.82
C PHE A 132 19.70 3.74 -6.81
N GLY A 133 20.58 4.73 -6.99
CA GLY A 133 20.21 6.15 -6.95
C GLY A 133 19.09 6.52 -7.91
N TYR A 134 18.99 5.83 -9.05
CA TYR A 134 17.90 6.01 -10.01
C TYR A 134 16.49 5.78 -9.43
N LEU A 135 16.36 5.00 -8.35
CA LEU A 135 15.07 4.75 -7.70
C LEU A 135 14.58 5.98 -6.93
N MET A 136 15.52 6.77 -6.39
CA MET A 136 15.24 7.99 -5.62
C MET A 136 15.23 9.25 -6.50
N ALA A 137 15.54 9.13 -7.80
CA ALA A 137 15.62 10.26 -8.71
C ALA A 137 14.28 10.56 -9.42
N GLU A 138 14.04 11.83 -9.76
CA GLU A 138 12.90 12.20 -10.60
C GLU A 138 12.96 11.47 -11.95
N THR A 139 11.83 10.90 -12.38
CA THR A 139 11.75 10.16 -13.64
C THR A 139 11.19 11.03 -14.77
N THR A 140 11.51 10.68 -16.02
CA THR A 140 10.88 11.31 -17.18
C THR A 140 9.39 10.99 -17.29
N THR A 141 8.97 9.83 -16.76
CA THR A 141 7.56 9.40 -16.70
C THR A 141 6.69 10.40 -15.93
N THR A 142 7.19 10.88 -14.79
CA THR A 142 6.47 11.82 -13.92
C THR A 142 6.68 13.27 -14.35
N SER A 143 7.93 13.69 -14.57
CA SER A 143 8.27 15.08 -14.93
C SER A 143 7.67 15.53 -16.26
N SER A 144 7.60 14.66 -17.29
CA SER A 144 6.97 14.99 -18.58
C SER A 144 5.46 15.24 -18.51
N LYS A 145 4.83 14.84 -17.39
CA LYS A 145 3.42 15.09 -17.09
C LYS A 145 3.21 16.24 -16.10
N GLY A 146 4.30 16.88 -15.67
CA GLY A 146 4.26 17.96 -14.69
C GLY A 146 3.87 17.50 -13.29
N LEU A 147 4.08 16.21 -12.98
CA LEU A 147 3.93 15.71 -11.62
C LEU A 147 5.09 16.25 -10.77
N MET A 148 4.79 16.66 -9.54
CA MET A 148 5.78 17.21 -8.61
C MET A 148 6.75 16.11 -8.17
N PHE A 149 8.00 16.47 -7.92
CA PHE A 149 8.96 15.58 -7.27
C PHE A 149 9.74 16.37 -6.22
N THR A 150 9.79 15.86 -4.99
CA THR A 150 10.45 16.53 -3.86
C THR A 150 11.53 15.68 -3.22
N GLY A 151 11.59 14.38 -3.54
CA GLY A 151 12.38 13.43 -2.76
C GLY A 151 11.68 12.99 -1.48
N ASN A 152 12.38 12.12 -0.76
CA ASN A 152 11.97 11.57 0.53
C ASN A 152 13.09 11.74 1.57
N GLN A 153 12.92 12.77 2.40
CA GLN A 153 13.86 13.13 3.46
C GLN A 153 13.48 12.44 4.77
N ALA A 154 14.04 11.27 5.01
CA ALA A 154 13.81 10.50 6.22
C ALA A 154 14.71 10.95 7.37
N GLU A 155 14.14 11.10 8.57
CA GLU A 155 14.86 11.47 9.78
C GLU A 155 15.25 10.24 10.59
N ASP A 156 16.55 10.09 10.87
CA ASP A 156 17.02 9.17 11.90
C ASP A 156 16.61 9.72 13.26
N LYS A 157 15.53 9.18 13.86
CA LYS A 157 14.99 9.62 15.16
C LYS A 157 16.03 9.60 16.29
N ALA A 158 17.08 8.80 16.18
CA ALA A 158 18.11 8.71 17.22
C ALA A 158 19.14 9.84 17.14
N THR A 159 19.44 10.35 15.93
CA THR A 159 20.45 11.39 15.70
C THR A 159 19.86 12.75 15.30
N GLY A 160 18.60 12.77 14.85
CA GLY A 160 17.91 13.94 14.28
C GLY A 160 18.41 14.34 12.88
N LEU A 161 19.31 13.55 12.28
CA LEU A 161 19.83 13.82 10.95
C LEU A 161 18.85 13.33 9.88
N LYS A 162 18.64 14.17 8.85
CA LYS A 162 17.82 13.84 7.70
C LYS A 162 18.69 13.36 6.56
N SER A 163 18.28 12.27 5.92
CA SER A 163 18.94 11.69 4.76
C SER A 163 17.91 11.51 3.66
N GLU A 164 18.33 11.69 2.40
CA GLU A 164 17.54 11.14 1.31
C GLU A 164 17.52 9.61 1.41
N ALA A 165 16.32 9.04 1.39
CA ALA A 165 16.11 7.61 1.58
C ALA A 165 15.02 7.12 0.64
N LEU A 166 15.10 5.85 0.25
CA LEU A 166 14.02 5.24 -0.52
C LEU A 166 12.89 4.84 0.43
N HIS A 167 11.69 5.36 0.16
CA HIS A 167 10.48 4.97 0.85
C HIS A 167 10.02 3.57 0.39
N VAL A 168 9.55 2.76 1.32
CA VAL A 168 9.20 1.35 1.11
C VAL A 168 8.00 1.00 1.98
N GLU A 169 6.97 0.39 1.40
CA GLU A 169 5.73 0.12 2.12
C GLU A 169 5.29 -1.34 2.05
N PHE A 170 5.06 -1.95 3.21
CA PHE A 170 4.27 -3.18 3.31
C PHE A 170 2.80 -2.78 3.32
N GLU A 171 2.04 -3.33 2.39
CA GLU A 171 0.67 -2.91 2.15
C GLU A 171 -0.33 -3.49 3.17
N GLY A 172 -1.19 -2.62 3.69
CA GLY A 172 -2.30 -2.93 4.59
C GLY A 172 -3.64 -3.05 3.87
N ALA A 173 -4.61 -3.74 4.47
CA ALA A 173 -5.90 -4.02 3.82
C ALA A 173 -6.98 -2.95 4.08
N SER A 174 -6.72 -1.91 4.88
CA SER A 174 -7.76 -1.01 5.39
C SER A 174 -8.63 -0.38 4.31
N ILE A 175 -8.06 0.09 3.19
CA ILE A 175 -8.86 0.70 2.12
C ILE A 175 -9.65 -0.34 1.32
N HIS A 176 -9.08 -1.54 1.12
CA HIS A 176 -9.77 -2.65 0.49
C HIS A 176 -10.98 -3.11 1.34
N ASP A 177 -10.80 -3.19 2.65
CA ASP A 177 -11.86 -3.55 3.58
C ASP A 177 -12.93 -2.47 3.66
N LEU A 178 -12.52 -1.20 3.68
CA LEU A 178 -13.43 -0.06 3.59
C LEU A 178 -14.27 -0.13 2.31
N GLN A 179 -13.66 -0.44 1.17
CA GLN A 179 -14.35 -0.62 -0.11
C GLN A 179 -15.37 -1.77 -0.01
N THR A 180 -14.95 -2.92 0.52
CA THR A 180 -15.80 -4.11 0.66
C THR A 180 -17.04 -3.83 1.52
N VAL A 181 -16.86 -3.19 2.68
CA VAL A 181 -17.97 -2.82 3.57
C VAL A 181 -18.90 -1.81 2.89
N ASN A 182 -18.35 -0.83 2.16
CA ASN A 182 -19.17 0.18 1.49
C ASN A 182 -19.92 -0.36 0.27
N ILE A 183 -19.43 -1.41 -0.40
CA ILE A 183 -20.21 -2.12 -1.43
C ILE A 183 -21.48 -2.74 -0.80
N LEU A 184 -21.34 -3.40 0.35
CA LEU A 184 -22.49 -3.97 1.07
C LEU A 184 -23.45 -2.89 1.58
N ALA A 185 -22.91 -1.79 2.12
CA ALA A 185 -23.70 -0.64 2.53
C ALA A 185 -24.47 -0.03 1.35
N LEU A 186 -23.85 0.07 0.17
CA LEU A 186 -24.48 0.60 -1.03
C LEU A 186 -25.67 -0.28 -1.45
N ILE A 187 -25.51 -1.61 -1.45
CA ILE A 187 -26.60 -2.54 -1.78
C ILE A 187 -27.79 -2.33 -0.82
N ALA A 188 -27.53 -2.20 0.48
CA ALA A 188 -28.58 -1.94 1.48
C ALA A 188 -29.25 -0.56 1.28
N ALA A 189 -28.48 0.49 0.99
CA ALA A 189 -28.99 1.83 0.74
C ALA A 189 -29.83 1.92 -0.54
N LEU A 190 -29.44 1.21 -1.60
CA LEU A 190 -30.22 1.10 -2.83
C LEU A 190 -31.53 0.33 -2.61
N ALA A 191 -31.50 -0.75 -1.82
CA ALA A 191 -32.72 -1.47 -1.44
C ALA A 191 -33.67 -0.59 -0.60
N ALA A 192 -33.12 0.18 0.36
CA ALA A 192 -33.88 1.16 1.13
C ALA A 192 -34.56 2.20 0.23
N LEU A 193 -33.81 2.72 -0.76
CA LEU A 193 -34.34 3.70 -1.70
C LEU A 193 -35.46 3.13 -2.57
N ALA A 194 -35.30 1.90 -3.06
CA ALA A 194 -36.33 1.20 -3.83
C ALA A 194 -37.62 0.96 -3.01
N ILE A 195 -37.49 0.57 -1.74
CA ILE A 195 -38.63 0.41 -0.83
C ILE A 195 -39.31 1.76 -0.60
N CYS A 196 -38.53 2.83 -0.36
CA CYS A 196 -39.08 4.17 -0.17
C CYS A 196 -39.90 4.63 -1.38
N MET A 197 -39.36 4.48 -2.60
CA MET A 197 -40.03 4.87 -3.84
C MET A 197 -41.26 4.02 -4.18
N SER A 198 -41.44 2.86 -3.53
CA SER A 198 -42.64 2.04 -3.71
C SER A 198 -43.87 2.57 -2.96
N GLY A 199 -43.69 3.56 -2.07
CA GLY A 199 -44.72 4.08 -1.17
C GLY A 199 -45.09 3.12 -0.02
N VAL A 200 -44.55 1.90 0.00
CA VAL A 200 -44.81 0.89 1.03
C VAL A 200 -43.60 0.78 1.96
N GLY A 201 -43.83 0.91 3.27
CA GLY A 201 -42.79 0.61 4.27
C GLY A 201 -41.71 1.68 4.38
N VAL A 202 -42.06 2.96 4.27
CA VAL A 202 -41.12 4.10 4.44
C VAL A 202 -40.31 3.99 5.74
N VAL A 203 -40.92 3.56 6.84
CA VAL A 203 -40.20 3.32 8.11
C VAL A 203 -39.11 2.26 7.95
N VAL A 204 -39.39 1.16 7.26
CA VAL A 204 -38.41 0.10 6.98
C VAL A 204 -37.28 0.64 6.08
N ALA A 205 -37.62 1.45 5.07
CA ALA A 205 -36.63 2.11 4.23
C ALA A 205 -35.68 3.00 5.05
N TYR A 206 -36.20 3.82 5.96
CA TYR A 206 -35.37 4.66 6.82
C TYR A 206 -34.48 3.86 7.78
N ILE A 207 -34.99 2.75 8.34
CA ILE A 207 -34.19 1.86 9.18
C ILE A 207 -33.04 1.26 8.36
N LEU A 208 -33.32 0.74 7.16
CA LEU A 208 -32.30 0.17 6.29
C LEU A 208 -31.27 1.22 5.85
N ALA A 209 -31.69 2.42 5.48
CA ALA A 209 -30.80 3.52 5.12
C ALA A 209 -29.91 3.95 6.30
N PHE A 210 -30.48 3.99 7.51
CA PHE A 210 -29.72 4.28 8.72
C PHE A 210 -28.68 3.19 9.01
N LEU A 211 -29.05 1.91 8.88
CA LEU A 211 -28.10 0.80 9.04
C LEU A 211 -26.99 0.83 7.98
N ALA A 212 -27.32 1.18 6.73
CA ALA A 212 -26.34 1.36 5.67
C ALA A 212 -25.36 2.50 5.99
N LEU A 213 -25.88 3.64 6.47
CA LEU A 213 -25.06 4.77 6.91
C LEU A 213 -24.13 4.37 8.06
N LEU A 214 -24.66 3.65 9.07
CA LEU A 214 -23.83 3.15 10.18
C LEU A 214 -22.77 2.18 9.68
N ALA A 215 -23.09 1.27 8.77
CA ALA A 215 -22.12 0.34 8.18
C ALA A 215 -21.01 1.09 7.42
N ALA A 216 -21.35 2.14 6.65
CA ALA A 216 -20.37 2.97 5.96
C ALA A 216 -19.45 3.73 6.93
N LEU A 217 -20.02 4.36 7.98
CA LEU A 217 -19.27 5.15 8.96
C LEU A 217 -18.40 4.28 9.88
N PHE A 218 -18.95 3.18 10.40
CA PHE A 218 -18.21 2.27 11.25
C PHE A 218 -17.28 1.35 10.46
N GLY A 219 -17.57 1.09 9.17
CA GLY A 219 -16.68 0.40 8.26
C GLY A 219 -15.29 1.02 8.25
N ALA A 220 -15.21 2.36 8.22
CA ALA A 220 -13.95 3.09 8.32
C ALA A 220 -13.22 2.91 9.66
N ALA A 221 -13.94 2.74 10.76
CA ALA A 221 -13.35 2.53 12.08
C ALA A 221 -12.87 1.08 12.30
N PHE A 222 -13.53 0.11 11.66
CA PHE A 222 -13.11 -1.30 11.74
C PHE A 222 -12.03 -1.64 10.72
N SER A 223 -12.07 -1.03 9.54
CA SER A 223 -11.09 -1.30 8.49
C SER A 223 -9.69 -0.90 8.93
N SER A 224 -9.54 0.18 9.71
CA SER A 224 -8.24 0.64 10.25
C SER A 224 -7.55 -0.32 11.23
N SER A 225 -8.13 -1.50 11.50
CA SER A 225 -7.51 -2.54 12.33
C SER A 225 -6.74 -3.60 11.53
N ASP A 226 -6.93 -3.68 10.21
CA ASP A 226 -6.14 -4.57 9.34
C ASP A 226 -4.89 -3.82 8.85
N THR A 227 -3.91 -3.78 9.74
CA THR A 227 -2.65 -3.06 9.54
C THR A 227 -1.56 -3.99 9.04
N ALA A 228 -0.74 -3.49 8.10
CA ALA A 228 0.46 -4.21 7.68
C ALA A 228 1.48 -4.33 8.82
N SER A 229 2.27 -5.40 8.75
CA SER A 229 3.42 -5.61 9.64
C SER A 229 4.51 -6.38 8.90
N PRO A 230 5.80 -6.08 9.12
CA PRO A 230 6.90 -6.88 8.59
C PRO A 230 6.83 -8.36 9.00
N SER A 231 6.17 -8.68 10.12
CA SER A 231 5.93 -10.06 10.55
C SER A 231 5.09 -10.87 9.56
N ASP A 232 4.25 -10.21 8.76
CA ASP A 232 3.45 -10.87 7.73
C ASP A 232 4.33 -11.43 6.61
N ALA A 233 5.51 -10.82 6.39
CA ALA A 233 6.57 -11.31 5.53
C ALA A 233 7.54 -12.27 6.26
N GLY A 234 7.22 -12.68 7.49
CA GLY A 234 8.05 -13.57 8.31
C GLY A 234 9.31 -12.92 8.88
N LEU A 235 9.38 -11.58 8.89
CA LEU A 235 10.50 -10.87 9.48
C LEU A 235 10.40 -10.81 11.01
N PRO A 236 11.53 -10.95 11.73
CA PRO A 236 11.60 -10.60 13.15
C PRO A 236 11.56 -9.07 13.33
N SER A 237 11.88 -8.56 14.53
CA SER A 237 11.90 -7.11 14.74
C SER A 237 12.92 -6.42 13.84
N ILE A 238 12.47 -5.32 13.22
CA ILE A 238 13.30 -4.42 12.44
C ILE A 238 13.68 -3.25 13.35
N GLU A 239 14.97 -2.95 13.40
CA GLU A 239 15.54 -1.92 14.27
C GLU A 239 16.13 -0.78 13.43
N THR A 240 15.97 0.45 13.91
CA THR A 240 16.70 1.65 13.42
C THR A 240 18.03 1.80 14.17
N ASN A 241 18.80 2.83 13.81
CA ASN A 241 20.02 3.23 14.52
C ASN A 241 19.76 3.43 16.03
N LYS A 242 20.73 3.04 16.87
CA LYS A 242 20.72 3.18 18.34
C LYS A 242 21.23 4.54 18.85
N GLY A 243 21.55 5.46 17.95
CA GLY A 243 22.04 6.82 18.24
C GLY A 243 23.56 6.95 18.30
N ASP A 244 24.29 5.84 18.23
CA ASP A 244 25.75 5.80 18.10
C ASP A 244 26.22 5.58 16.64
N GLY A 245 25.28 5.54 15.69
CA GLY A 245 25.58 5.25 14.29
C GLY A 245 25.52 3.75 13.95
N THR A 246 25.08 2.90 14.88
CA THR A 246 25.09 1.43 14.72
C THR A 246 23.74 0.79 15.08
N GLY A 247 23.60 -0.51 14.81
CA GLY A 247 22.47 -1.33 15.25
C GLY A 247 21.27 -1.37 14.32
N ALA A 248 21.25 -0.52 13.28
CA ALA A 248 20.18 -0.53 12.28
C ALA A 248 20.15 -1.84 11.49
N THR A 249 18.96 -2.24 11.04
CA THR A 249 18.78 -3.45 10.24
C THR A 249 19.20 -3.20 8.79
N ILE A 250 20.00 -4.12 8.22
CA ILE A 250 20.23 -4.19 6.78
C ILE A 250 19.16 -5.10 6.18
N LEU A 251 18.37 -4.57 5.27
CA LEU A 251 17.19 -5.23 4.71
C LEU A 251 17.34 -5.36 3.19
N GLY A 252 17.17 -6.57 2.69
CA GLY A 252 16.87 -6.83 1.29
C GLY A 252 15.38 -6.70 1.06
N VAL A 253 14.96 -5.88 0.12
CA VAL A 253 13.55 -5.66 -0.21
C VAL A 253 13.33 -5.83 -1.69
N THR A 254 12.25 -6.52 -2.05
CA THR A 254 11.74 -6.60 -3.41
C THR A 254 10.32 -6.09 -3.44
N GLY A 255 10.04 -5.13 -4.30
CA GLY A 255 8.73 -4.52 -4.44
C GLY A 255 8.58 -3.84 -5.79
N ARG A 256 7.39 -3.34 -6.09
CA ARG A 256 7.14 -2.62 -7.33
C ARG A 256 7.63 -1.17 -7.20
N TRP A 257 8.42 -0.72 -8.16
CA TRP A 257 8.83 0.68 -8.21
C TRP A 257 7.70 1.56 -8.74
N VAL A 258 7.22 2.46 -7.88
CA VAL A 258 6.10 3.34 -8.18
C VAL A 258 6.40 4.77 -7.76
N TYR A 259 5.62 5.69 -8.30
CA TYR A 259 5.51 7.05 -7.77
C TYR A 259 4.14 7.19 -7.13
N ASP A 260 4.10 7.65 -5.88
CA ASP A 260 2.84 7.82 -5.15
C ASP A 260 2.33 9.27 -5.28
N ALA A 261 1.27 9.45 -6.05
CA ALA A 261 0.65 10.76 -6.24
C ALA A 261 -0.23 11.21 -5.06
N GLY A 262 -0.48 10.35 -4.07
CA GLY A 262 -1.28 10.66 -2.89
C GLY A 262 -0.65 11.72 -2.00
N HIS A 263 0.67 11.71 -1.85
CA HIS A 263 1.41 12.68 -1.04
C HIS A 263 1.35 14.13 -1.58
N ILE A 264 1.04 14.32 -2.87
CA ILE A 264 0.85 15.64 -3.49
C ILE A 264 -0.43 16.32 -2.99
N HIS A 265 -1.46 15.50 -2.71
CA HIS A 265 -2.82 15.97 -2.48
C HIS A 265 -3.22 15.97 -1.01
N ASP A 266 -2.55 15.15 -0.21
CA ASP A 266 -2.56 15.26 1.23
C ASP A 266 -1.61 16.39 1.66
N SER A 267 -1.83 16.97 2.84
CA SER A 267 -1.28 18.27 3.25
C SER A 267 0.25 18.33 3.43
N PHE A 268 0.98 17.35 2.90
CA PHE A 268 2.40 17.12 3.08
C PHE A 268 3.25 17.84 2.03
N ASN A 269 2.70 18.19 0.85
CA ASN A 269 3.48 18.75 -0.27
C ASN A 269 4.73 17.89 -0.59
N GLU A 270 4.60 16.58 -0.45
CA GLU A 270 5.67 15.62 -0.68
C GLU A 270 5.29 14.76 -1.88
N ALA A 271 6.27 14.38 -2.68
CA ALA A 271 6.04 13.54 -3.84
C ALA A 271 7.34 12.85 -4.20
N HIS A 272 7.36 11.53 -4.08
CA HIS A 272 8.56 10.75 -4.29
C HIS A 272 8.25 9.40 -4.91
N ASN A 273 9.31 8.71 -5.31
CA ASN A 273 9.23 7.34 -5.75
C ASN A 273 9.44 6.42 -4.55
N GLU A 274 8.86 5.24 -4.61
CA GLU A 274 8.88 4.26 -3.53
C GLU A 274 8.85 2.83 -4.08
N LEU A 275 9.06 1.86 -3.19
CA LEU A 275 8.71 0.47 -3.45
C LEU A 275 7.39 0.12 -2.75
N HIS A 276 6.31 0.02 -3.53
CA HIS A 276 4.98 -0.31 -3.03
C HIS A 276 4.19 -1.18 -4.04
N PRO A 277 3.68 -2.36 -3.63
CA PRO A 277 3.88 -2.96 -2.31
C PRO A 277 5.21 -3.71 -2.25
N VAL A 278 5.73 -3.91 -1.04
CA VAL A 278 6.75 -4.91 -0.77
C VAL A 278 6.17 -6.30 -1.00
N GLN A 279 6.84 -7.09 -1.84
CA GLN A 279 6.48 -8.48 -2.14
C GLN A 279 7.36 -9.47 -1.39
N GLN A 280 8.63 -9.12 -1.17
CA GLN A 280 9.55 -9.94 -0.40
C GLN A 280 10.49 -9.05 0.40
N ALA A 281 10.78 -9.42 1.63
CA ALA A 281 11.81 -8.77 2.41
C ALA A 281 12.61 -9.80 3.23
N GLN A 282 13.89 -9.50 3.50
CA GLN A 282 14.79 -10.38 4.24
C GLN A 282 15.83 -9.56 4.99
N ILE A 283 16.09 -9.86 6.26
CA ILE A 283 17.23 -9.30 6.99
C ILE A 283 18.51 -9.92 6.45
N LEU A 284 19.46 -9.07 6.05
CA LEU A 284 20.72 -9.47 5.44
C LEU A 284 21.88 -9.25 6.43
N GLY A 285 22.48 -10.34 6.89
CA GLY A 285 23.67 -10.28 7.74
C GLY A 285 23.40 -9.81 9.17
N GLY A 286 24.40 -9.16 9.77
CA GLY A 286 24.32 -8.58 11.11
C GLY A 286 23.78 -7.15 11.11
N PRO A 287 23.61 -6.54 12.30
CA PRO A 287 23.23 -5.14 12.40
C PRO A 287 24.30 -4.25 11.77
N TRP A 288 23.89 -3.11 11.24
CA TRP A 288 24.76 -2.03 10.76
C TRP A 288 25.79 -1.65 11.82
N ASP A 289 27.06 -1.59 11.45
CA ASP A 289 28.18 -1.30 12.35
C ASP A 289 28.81 0.08 12.12
N GLY A 290 28.18 0.91 11.29
CA GLY A 290 28.64 2.27 10.97
C GLY A 290 29.09 2.45 9.52
N ASP A 291 29.32 1.36 8.79
CA ASP A 291 29.74 1.41 7.38
C ASP A 291 29.13 0.27 6.56
N TRP A 292 29.10 0.44 5.23
CA TRP A 292 28.62 -0.61 4.34
C TRP A 292 29.62 -1.78 4.35
N PRO A 293 29.14 -3.04 4.39
CA PRO A 293 30.03 -4.19 4.30
C PRO A 293 30.93 -4.10 3.05
N PRO A 294 32.22 -4.45 3.13
CA PRO A 294 33.12 -4.38 1.97
C PRO A 294 32.66 -5.21 0.76
N ASP A 295 31.83 -6.23 0.98
CA ASP A 295 31.21 -7.08 -0.06
C ASP A 295 29.72 -6.77 -0.26
N ILE A 296 29.32 -5.50 -0.12
CA ILE A 296 27.92 -5.09 -0.33
C ILE A 296 27.41 -5.47 -1.72
N ASP A 297 28.27 -5.41 -2.75
CA ASP A 297 27.94 -5.84 -4.10
C ASP A 297 27.63 -7.35 -4.18
N GLY A 298 28.35 -8.18 -3.42
CA GLY A 298 28.07 -9.62 -3.32
C GLY A 298 26.76 -9.90 -2.60
N ILE A 299 26.46 -9.14 -1.54
CA ILE A 299 25.19 -9.21 -0.80
C ILE A 299 24.01 -8.82 -1.71
N ILE A 300 24.14 -7.72 -2.46
CA ILE A 300 23.13 -7.26 -3.42
C ILE A 300 22.87 -8.34 -4.47
N ARG A 301 23.93 -8.84 -5.13
CA ARG A 301 23.79 -9.91 -6.13
C ARG A 301 23.16 -11.16 -5.54
N GLY A 302 23.61 -11.60 -4.37
CA GLY A 302 23.07 -12.79 -3.71
C GLY A 302 21.58 -12.66 -3.40
N TYR A 303 21.13 -11.49 -2.94
CA TYR A 303 19.70 -11.23 -2.71
C TYR A 303 18.90 -11.21 -4.02
N GLN A 304 19.40 -10.50 -5.04
CA GLN A 304 18.76 -10.41 -6.36
C GLN A 304 18.68 -11.78 -7.06
N ASP A 305 19.76 -12.54 -7.07
CA ASP A 305 19.81 -13.89 -7.64
C ASP A 305 18.90 -14.84 -6.86
N GLY A 306 18.85 -14.72 -5.52
CA GLY A 306 17.96 -15.49 -4.67
C GLY A 306 16.48 -15.22 -4.95
N TYR A 307 16.11 -13.95 -5.15
CA TYR A 307 14.76 -13.57 -5.58
C TYR A 307 14.46 -14.11 -6.98
N ALA A 308 15.36 -13.89 -7.96
CA ALA A 308 15.17 -14.38 -9.32
C ALA A 308 15.00 -15.92 -9.36
N GLN A 309 15.81 -16.64 -8.57
CA GLN A 309 15.69 -18.09 -8.42
C GLN A 309 14.37 -18.50 -7.75
N SER A 310 13.88 -17.77 -6.75
CA SER A 310 12.60 -18.05 -6.10
C SER A 310 11.41 -17.82 -7.02
N GLN A 311 11.55 -16.90 -7.98
CA GLN A 311 10.52 -16.60 -8.98
C GLN A 311 10.52 -17.57 -10.17
N ASP A 312 11.61 -18.30 -10.39
CA ASP A 312 11.74 -19.26 -11.50
C ASP A 312 10.58 -20.29 -11.50
N PRO A 313 9.88 -20.51 -12.64
CA PRO A 313 8.75 -21.44 -12.70
C PRO A 313 9.09 -22.87 -12.27
N LEU A 314 10.30 -23.37 -12.59
CA LEU A 314 10.74 -24.69 -12.16
C LEU A 314 10.97 -24.69 -10.65
N THR A 315 11.56 -23.64 -10.07
CA THR A 315 11.70 -23.51 -8.62
C THR A 315 10.33 -23.54 -7.95
N LYS A 316 9.36 -22.75 -8.42
CA LYS A 316 7.99 -22.74 -7.89
C LYS A 316 7.32 -24.10 -8.02
N GLU A 317 7.45 -24.76 -9.16
CA GLU A 317 6.92 -26.10 -9.39
C GLU A 317 7.53 -27.11 -8.41
N GLN A 318 8.86 -27.09 -8.21
CA GLN A 318 9.51 -27.97 -7.23
C GLN A 318 9.06 -27.66 -5.80
N GLN A 319 8.98 -26.38 -5.42
CA GLN A 319 8.53 -25.95 -4.09
C GLN A 319 7.07 -26.30 -3.81
N ALA A 320 6.23 -26.41 -4.85
CA ALA A 320 4.83 -26.80 -4.70
C ALA A 320 4.66 -28.29 -4.35
N LYS A 321 5.66 -29.13 -4.64
CA LYS A 321 5.64 -30.58 -4.40
C LYS A 321 5.55 -30.91 -2.90
N PRO A 322 4.90 -32.04 -2.52
CA PRO A 322 4.80 -32.47 -1.14
C PRO A 322 6.15 -32.58 -0.42
N GLY A 323 7.19 -33.10 -1.09
CA GLY A 323 8.53 -33.24 -0.51
C GLY A 323 9.25 -31.92 -0.22
N SER A 324 8.72 -30.80 -0.72
CA SER A 324 9.22 -29.44 -0.44
C SER A 324 8.40 -28.69 0.62
N ARG A 325 7.43 -29.35 1.25
CA ARG A 325 6.61 -28.78 2.32
C ARG A 325 7.09 -29.27 3.68
N TRP A 326 8.09 -28.57 4.22
CA TRP A 326 8.65 -28.86 5.53
C TRP A 326 7.89 -28.10 6.62
N SER A 327 7.65 -28.75 7.75
CA SER A 327 7.05 -28.14 8.94
C SER A 327 8.12 -27.63 9.92
N VAL A 328 9.30 -28.24 9.90
CA VAL A 328 10.42 -27.92 10.79
C VAL A 328 11.67 -27.63 9.97
N HIS A 329 12.13 -28.61 9.18
CA HIS A 329 13.36 -28.50 8.39
C HIS A 329 13.47 -29.69 7.42
N PRO A 330 14.03 -29.52 6.20
CA PRO A 330 14.24 -30.63 5.25
C PRO A 330 14.95 -31.85 5.84
N TYR A 331 15.91 -31.62 6.75
CA TYR A 331 16.65 -32.69 7.45
C TYR A 331 15.78 -33.53 8.41
N ILE A 332 14.73 -32.94 8.99
CA ILE A 332 13.83 -33.59 9.96
C ILE A 332 12.62 -34.20 9.25
N ASP A 333 12.05 -33.44 8.30
CA ASP A 333 10.82 -33.84 7.62
C ASP A 333 11.07 -34.78 6.43
N GLY A 334 12.31 -34.81 5.93
CA GLY A 334 12.70 -35.50 4.72
C GLY A 334 12.24 -34.76 3.46
N CYS A 335 12.71 -35.23 2.30
CA CYS A 335 12.30 -34.73 0.98
C CYS A 335 11.43 -35.76 0.23
N ASP A 336 10.63 -36.55 0.97
CA ASP A 336 9.85 -37.63 0.37
C ASP A 336 8.58 -37.07 -0.30
N ASP A 337 8.57 -37.09 -1.63
CA ASP A 337 7.45 -36.64 -2.46
C ASP A 337 6.16 -37.47 -2.27
N THR A 338 6.23 -38.61 -1.59
CA THR A 338 5.09 -39.53 -1.41
C THR A 338 4.28 -39.29 -0.14
N VAL A 339 4.80 -38.50 0.81
CA VAL A 339 4.15 -38.29 2.12
C VAL A 339 3.50 -36.91 2.16
N TRP A 340 2.21 -36.84 1.82
CA TRP A 340 1.40 -35.66 2.11
C TRP A 340 1.19 -35.55 3.62
N ARG A 341 1.66 -34.47 4.23
CA ARG A 341 1.36 -34.13 5.63
C ARG A 341 0.37 -32.97 5.65
N PRO A 342 -0.78 -33.10 6.33
CA PRO A 342 -1.71 -31.98 6.47
C PRO A 342 -1.03 -30.82 7.20
N PRO A 343 -1.37 -29.56 6.86
CA PRO A 343 -0.95 -28.41 7.67
C PRO A 343 -1.46 -28.62 9.10
N ARG A 344 -0.58 -28.41 10.10
CA ARG A 344 -1.00 -28.29 11.50
C ARG A 344 -1.37 -26.86 11.80
#